data_AF-A0A2D5C7V5-F1
#
_entry.id   AF-A0A2D5C7V5-F1
#
_cell.length_a   1.000
_cell.length_b   1.000
_cell.length_c   1.000
_cell.angle_alpha   90.00
_cell.angle_beta   90.00
_cell.angle_gamma   90.00
#
_symmetry.space_group_name_H-M   'P 1'
#
loop_
_entity.id
_entity.type
_entity.pdbx_description
1 polymer ?
#
loop_
_entity_poly.entity_id
_entity_poly.type
_entity_poly.pdbx_seq_one_letter_code
_entity_poly.pdbx_strand_id
1 'polypeptide(L)' 'MRLGLPELLIILTILLLLFGAKRLPGLAKSLGKSTKEFKSALEEE' A
#
# COMPACT_ATOMS: atom_id res chain seq x y z
N MET A 1 -17.39 10.86 -14.96
CA MET A 1 -16.45 9.89 -15.56
C MET A 1 -16.14 8.84 -14.50
N ARG A 2 -16.57 7.60 -14.68
CA ARG A 2 -16.28 6.53 -13.72
C ARG A 2 -14.86 6.02 -14.02
N LEU A 3 -14.00 6.00 -13.03
CA LEU A 3 -12.72 5.29 -13.12
C LEU A 3 -13.06 3.81 -13.31
N GLY A 4 -12.86 3.31 -14.53
CA GLY A 4 -13.03 1.91 -14.84
C GLY A 4 -11.82 1.10 -14.37
N LEU A 5 -11.96 -0.22 -14.48
CA LEU A 5 -10.85 -1.15 -14.30
C LEU A 5 -9.63 -0.83 -15.20
N PRO A 6 -9.81 -0.41 -16.48
CA PRO A 6 -8.67 -0.06 -17.34
C PRO A 6 -7.85 1.11 -16.82
N GLU A 7 -8.49 2.19 -16.38
CA GLU A 7 -7.81 3.38 -15.87
C GLU A 7 -7.04 3.07 -14.58
N LEU A 8 -7.63 2.26 -13.70
CA LEU A 8 -6.99 1.82 -12.47
C LEU A 8 -5.71 0.99 -12.75
N LEU A 9 -5.76 0.11 -13.75
CA LEU A 9 -4.60 -0.69 -14.17
C LEU A 9 -3.47 0.18 -14.74
N ILE A 10 -3.79 1.23 -15.50
CA ILE A 10 -2.79 2.17 -16.03
C ILE A 10 -2.11 2.91 -14.87
N ILE A 11 -2.89 3.44 -13.93
CA ILE A 11 -2.36 4.14 -12.75
C ILE A 11 -1.47 3.19 -11.94
N LEU A 12 -1.93 1.96 -11.70
CA LEU A 12 -1.16 0.96 -10.98
C LEU A 12 0.16 0.65 -11.71
N THR A 13 0.13 0.51 -13.03
CA THR A 13 1.33 0.27 -13.84
C THR A 13 2.33 1.41 -13.71
N ILE A 14 1.86 2.66 -13.78
CA ILE A 14 2.72 3.85 -13.59
C ILE A 14 3.33 3.85 -12.17
N LEU A 15 2.54 3.58 -11.14
CA LEU A 15 3.03 3.48 -9.76
C LEU A 15 4.08 2.38 -9.63
N LEU A 16 3.87 1.22 -10.25
CA LEU A 16 4.83 0.11 -10.26
C LEU A 16 6.12 0.46 -11.01
N LEU A 17 6.08 1.29 -12.05
CA LEU A 17 7.28 1.76 -12.74
C LEU A 17 8.07 2.78 -11.89
N LEU A 18 7.38 3.71 -11.22
CA LEU A 18 8.02 4.73 -10.38
C LEU A 18 8.62 4.14 -9.10
N PHE A 19 7.85 3.32 -8.40
CA PHE A 19 8.27 2.75 -7.12
C PHE A 19 8.98 1.40 -7.29
N GLY A 20 8.75 0.69 -8.39
CA GLY A 20 9.20 -0.68 -8.59
C GLY A 20 8.27 -1.69 -7.90
N ALA A 21 7.92 -2.76 -8.63
CA ALA A 21 7.04 -3.83 -8.12
C ALA A 21 7.55 -4.51 -6.83
N LYS A 22 8.87 -4.45 -6.57
CA LYS A 22 9.48 -5.00 -5.35
C LYS A 22 9.37 -4.07 -4.13
N ARG A 23 9.25 -2.75 -4.31
CA ARG A 23 9.19 -1.80 -3.18
C ARG A 23 7.79 -1.66 -2.60
N LEU A 24 6.75 -1.75 -3.43
CA LEU A 24 5.35 -1.68 -3.02
C LEU A 24 5.00 -2.66 -1.87
N PRO A 25 5.31 -3.97 -1.95
CA PRO A 25 5.03 -4.91 -0.86
C PRO A 25 5.90 -4.66 0.38
N GLY A 26 7.12 -4.14 0.21
CA GLY A 26 7.99 -3.75 1.32
C GLY A 26 7.39 -2.62 2.15
N LEU A 27 6.90 -1.57 1.47
CA LEU A 27 6.20 -0.44 2.10
C LEU A 27 4.90 -0.89 2.78
N ALA A 28 4.11 -1.74 2.12
CA ALA A 28 2.89 -2.29 2.71
C ALA A 28 3.20 -3.12 3.97
N LYS A 29 4.27 -3.92 3.96
CA LYS A 29 4.70 -4.70 5.12
C LYS A 29 5.18 -3.83 6.28
N SER A 30 5.95 -2.78 6.01
CA SER A 30 6.42 -1.86 7.06
C SER A 30 5.27 -1.04 7.66
N LEU A 31 4.34 -0.56 6.82
CA LEU A 31 3.14 0.14 7.27
C LEU A 31 2.24 -0.78 8.09
N GLY A 32 1.97 -1.99 7.60
CA GLY A 32 1.16 -2.98 8.31
C GLY A 32 1.77 -3.39 9.66
N LYS A 33 3.10 -3.53 9.73
CA LYS A 33 3.80 -3.76 11.00
C LYS A 33 3.59 -2.57 11.94
N SER A 34 3.83 -1.34 11.48
CA SER A 34 3.63 -0.14 12.29
C SER A 34 2.19 0.00 12.80
N THR A 35 1.20 -0.26 11.95
CA THR A 35 -0.22 -0.22 12.34
C THR A 35 -0.56 -1.31 13.36
N LYS A 36 0.02 -2.51 13.23
CA LYS A 36 -0.16 -3.59 14.19
C LYS A 36 0.40 -3.22 15.56
N GLU A 37 1.66 -2.78 15.61
CA GLU A 37 2.31 -2.34 16.86
C GLU A 37 1.53 -1.18 17.50
N PHE A 38 1.08 -0.21 16.68
CA PHE A 38 0.25 0.90 17.16
C PHE A 38 -1.07 0.43 17.77
N LYS A 39 -1.76 -0.53 17.13
CA LYS A 39 -3.01 -1.08 17.67
C LYS A 39 -2.78 -1.87 18.95
N SER A 40 -1.71 -2.66 19.03
CA SER A 40 -1.35 -3.41 20.24
C SER A 40 -1.02 -2.50 21.42
N ALA A 41 -0.29 -1.40 21.19
CA ALA A 41 -0.01 -0.42 22.23
C ALA A 41 -1.29 0.24 22.78
N LEU A 42 -2.28 0.50 21.92
CA LEU A 42 -3.58 1.06 22.33
C LEU A 42 -4.51 0.05 23.01
N GLU A 43 -4.27 -1.26 22.86
CA GLU A 43 -5.07 -2.33 23.50
C GLU A 43 -4.48 -2.75 24.86
N GLU A 44 -3.19 -2.46 25.12
CA GLU A 44 -2.52 -2.73 26.39
C GLU A 44 -2.62 -1.56 27.40
N GLU A 45 -3.17 -0.40 26.99
CA GLU A 45 -3.65 0.71 27.84
C GLU A 45 -5.16 0.64 28.08
#